data_AF-A0A919IMJ9-F1
#
_entry.id   AF-A0A919IMJ9-F1
#
_cell.length_a   1.000
_cell.length_b   1.000
_cell.length_c   1.000
_cell.angle_alpha   90.00
_cell.angle_beta   90.00
_cell.angle_gamma   90.00
#
_symmetry.space_group_name_H-M   'P 1'
#
loop_
_entity.id
_entity.type
_entity.pdbx_description
1 polymer ?
#
loop_
_entity_poly.entity_id
_entity_poly.type
_entity_poly.pdbx_seq_one_letter_code
_entity_poly.pdbx_strand_id
1 'polypeptide(L)'
;MRLVAGSIRVMQQRYNNHHVGQNELRQYTQHAAMVCGWAPAGTGEALLAALVDPDGPYDTVPIQREVTPEVVRLTGQLAAAVAALESDDAGHDERVEAAETAASFQSTGIMGSAYHSDYRQWWAAASSMRERAGDLLRAQPPAVRQTLFDRWTATDGSAKPHLDPHRSLIGAMLAGGGVDGRGWLDRLGDFDLLHSGDWTEEIIKAEHRAGRPHPWALGTWRRVQIEDGNADTGRELWPVPSPGEPWADRAVADVEAMAGPRRADWHALLSHCVPAKDSARPSTAWRKGAGPLLDAVGADEFAMVVDEWLALVGASRTGPVPTPIPDRYNVRLLSGLLWVRAMCPPSESYLRHLGQIAERATRNVPGHGPASPKLANAAVTALVGADHPAAVEQLTRLASRLTYKSTLRLVKKGLEDRATAGPRVTPGPR
;
A
#
# COMPACT_ATOMS: atom_id res chain seq x y z
N MET A 1 9.30 -6.26 34.13
CA MET A 1 10.59 -6.89 34.46
C MET A 1 10.50 -8.40 34.74
N ARG A 2 9.65 -8.88 35.66
CA ARG A 2 9.52 -10.33 35.97
C ARG A 2 9.43 -11.24 34.73
N LEU A 3 8.63 -10.86 33.73
CA LEU A 3 8.51 -11.59 32.46
C LEU A 3 9.84 -11.71 31.69
N VAL A 4 10.60 -10.61 31.61
CA VAL A 4 11.88 -10.57 30.91
C VAL A 4 12.94 -11.35 31.69
N ALA A 5 13.00 -11.18 33.01
CA ALA A 5 13.96 -11.90 33.85
C ALA A 5 13.77 -13.43 33.80
N GLY A 6 12.52 -13.91 33.88
CA GLY A 6 12.21 -15.35 33.85
C GLY A 6 12.23 -16.00 32.46
N SER A 7 12.36 -15.20 31.39
CA SER A 7 12.25 -15.63 29.99
C SER A 7 13.03 -16.90 29.64
N ILE A 8 14.33 -16.89 29.93
CA ILE A 8 15.24 -17.96 29.52
C ILE A 8 14.99 -19.24 30.31
N ARG A 9 14.65 -19.14 31.61
CA ARG A 9 14.28 -20.33 32.40
C ARG A 9 13.03 -20.99 31.82
N VAL A 10 12.01 -20.20 31.49
CA VAL A 10 10.77 -20.71 30.88
C VAL A 10 11.08 -21.42 29.55
N MET A 11 11.97 -20.86 28.73
CA MET A 11 12.43 -21.52 27.50
C MET A 11 13.10 -22.86 27.76
N GLN A 12 14.05 -22.91 28.70
CA GLN A 12 14.77 -24.14 29.04
C GLN A 12 13.84 -25.24 29.59
N GLN A 13 12.86 -24.87 30.42
CA GLN A 13 11.85 -25.79 30.96
C GLN A 13 10.92 -26.34 29.88
N ARG A 14 10.48 -25.47 28.95
CA ARG A 14 9.50 -25.86 27.93
C ARG A 14 10.09 -26.73 26.82
N TYR A 15 11.37 -26.55 26.52
CA TYR A 15 12.02 -27.18 25.37
C TYR A 15 13.09 -28.22 25.76
N ASN A 16 13.03 -28.77 26.98
CA ASN A 16 13.91 -29.84 27.51
C ASN A 16 15.35 -29.77 26.99
N ASN A 17 16.20 -29.01 27.69
CA ASN A 17 17.61 -28.77 27.34
C ASN A 17 17.83 -27.88 26.11
N HIS A 18 16.92 -26.93 25.87
CA HIS A 18 17.16 -25.90 24.87
C HIS A 18 18.43 -25.11 25.19
N HIS A 19 19.37 -25.14 24.25
CA HIS A 19 20.60 -24.36 24.34
C HIS A 19 20.30 -22.91 24.01
N VAL A 20 20.48 -22.02 24.99
CA VAL A 20 20.27 -20.58 24.84
C VAL A 20 21.37 -20.04 23.93
N GLY A 21 21.00 -19.62 22.73
CA GLY A 21 21.93 -19.05 21.77
C GLY A 21 22.21 -17.57 22.02
N GLN A 22 23.13 -17.03 21.22
CA GLN A 22 23.48 -15.62 21.23
C GLN A 22 22.31 -14.70 20.85
N ASN A 23 21.35 -15.21 20.07
CA ASN A 23 20.19 -14.44 19.67
C ASN A 23 19.22 -14.24 20.85
N GLU A 24 18.96 -15.29 21.63
CA GLU A 24 18.10 -15.23 22.82
C GLU A 24 18.71 -14.32 23.90
N LEU A 25 20.03 -14.40 24.11
CA LEU A 25 20.74 -13.51 25.04
C LEU A 25 20.69 -12.05 24.57
N ARG A 26 20.86 -11.80 23.27
CA ARG A 26 20.72 -10.45 22.69
C ARG A 26 19.32 -9.90 22.92
N GLN A 27 18.27 -10.69 22.66
CA GLN A 27 16.88 -10.29 22.87
C GLN A 27 16.57 -10.04 24.36
N TYR A 28 17.02 -10.94 25.26
CA TYR A 28 16.94 -10.73 26.71
C TYR A 28 17.58 -9.40 27.12
N THR A 29 18.80 -9.16 26.66
CA THR A 29 19.57 -7.96 27.03
C THR A 29 18.85 -6.70 26.58
N GLN A 30 18.36 -6.69 25.34
CA GLN A 30 17.60 -5.58 24.76
C GLN A 30 16.28 -5.33 25.49
N HIS A 31 15.51 -6.38 25.80
CA HIS A 31 14.22 -6.23 26.49
C HIS A 31 14.39 -5.80 27.95
N ALA A 32 15.42 -6.29 28.64
CA ALA A 32 15.71 -5.87 30.01
C ALA A 32 16.08 -4.38 30.04
N ALA A 33 16.97 -3.96 29.13
CA ALA A 33 17.33 -2.56 28.96
C ALA A 33 16.13 -1.69 28.57
N MET A 34 15.25 -2.16 27.68
CA MET A 34 14.04 -1.43 27.30
C MET A 34 13.12 -1.20 28.49
N VAL A 35 12.87 -2.23 29.32
CA VAL A 35 12.00 -2.11 30.50
C VAL A 35 12.59 -1.14 31.54
N CYS A 36 13.90 -1.19 31.79
CA CYS A 36 14.54 -0.28 32.74
C CYS A 36 14.63 1.15 32.19
N GLY A 37 15.06 1.32 30.94
CA GLY A 37 15.34 2.64 30.36
C GLY A 37 14.10 3.46 30.05
N TRP A 38 12.96 2.82 29.75
CA TRP A 38 11.67 3.50 29.56
C TRP A 38 10.85 3.66 30.84
N ALA A 39 11.31 3.14 31.98
CA ALA A 39 10.63 3.34 33.23
C ALA A 39 10.71 4.82 33.66
N PRO A 40 9.80 5.30 34.52
CA PRO A 40 9.95 6.60 35.16
C PRO A 40 11.28 6.71 35.92
N ALA A 41 11.79 7.94 36.07
CA ALA A 41 13.00 8.22 36.84
C ALA A 41 12.95 7.57 38.23
N GLY A 42 14.08 7.04 38.69
CA GLY A 42 14.19 6.25 39.93
C GLY A 42 13.60 4.83 39.87
N THR A 43 12.54 4.60 39.08
CA THR A 43 11.98 3.25 38.91
C THR A 43 12.90 2.38 38.06
N GLY A 44 13.44 2.92 36.96
CA GLY A 44 14.37 2.20 36.08
C GLY A 44 15.63 1.74 36.80
N GLU A 45 16.22 2.62 37.62
CA GLU A 45 17.39 2.33 38.44
C GLU A 45 17.11 1.24 39.48
N ALA A 46 15.98 1.32 40.18
CA ALA A 46 15.56 0.30 41.14
C ALA A 46 15.32 -1.06 40.46
N LEU A 47 14.71 -1.08 39.27
CA LEU A 47 14.52 -2.31 38.50
C LEU A 47 15.85 -2.91 38.04
N LEU A 48 16.79 -2.08 37.59
CA LEU A 48 18.11 -2.51 37.15
C LEU A 48 18.93 -3.06 38.33
N ALA A 49 18.95 -2.35 39.46
CA ALA A 49 19.63 -2.80 40.67
C ALA A 49 19.10 -4.16 41.14
N ALA A 50 17.77 -4.33 41.17
CA ALA A 50 17.13 -5.59 41.53
C ALA A 50 17.41 -6.73 40.51
N LEU A 51 17.67 -6.42 39.24
CA LEU A 51 18.03 -7.40 38.21
C LEU A 51 19.48 -7.86 38.29
N VAL A 52 20.38 -6.94 38.67
CA VAL A 52 21.82 -7.20 38.81
C VAL A 52 22.15 -7.93 40.11
N ASP A 53 21.33 -7.72 41.15
CA ASP A 53 21.48 -8.36 42.45
C ASP A 53 21.30 -9.90 42.35
N PRO A 54 22.35 -10.71 42.64
CA PRO A 54 22.24 -12.17 42.64
C PRO A 54 21.21 -12.71 43.63
N ASP A 55 20.95 -11.98 44.71
CA ASP A 55 19.96 -12.29 45.75
C ASP A 55 18.65 -11.50 45.55
N GLY A 56 18.54 -10.80 44.41
CA GLY A 56 17.41 -9.98 44.04
C GLY A 56 16.12 -10.78 43.80
N PRO A 57 14.98 -10.09 43.65
CA PRO A 57 13.67 -10.72 43.49
C PRO A 57 13.45 -11.39 42.12
N TYR A 58 14.43 -11.31 41.22
CA TYR A 58 14.34 -11.83 39.87
C TYR A 58 15.16 -13.11 39.73
N ASP A 59 14.46 -14.18 39.39
CA ASP A 59 15.05 -15.49 39.23
C ASP A 59 15.76 -15.58 37.87
N THR A 60 17.00 -15.09 37.78
CA THR A 60 17.85 -15.15 36.56
C THR A 60 18.73 -16.41 36.56
N VAL A 61 18.91 -17.04 35.40
CA VAL A 61 19.83 -18.19 35.24
C VAL A 61 21.28 -17.71 35.04
N PRO A 62 22.32 -18.53 35.29
CA PRO A 62 23.73 -18.09 35.22
C PRO A 62 24.10 -17.38 33.91
N ILE A 63 23.67 -17.89 32.76
CA ILE A 63 23.97 -17.30 31.44
C ILE A 63 23.35 -15.90 31.22
N GLN A 64 22.27 -15.56 31.95
CA GLN A 64 21.72 -14.19 31.95
C GLN A 64 22.58 -13.22 32.77
N ARG A 65 23.27 -13.72 33.80
CA ARG A 65 24.16 -12.90 34.64
C ARG A 65 25.41 -12.49 33.87
N GLU A 66 25.90 -13.36 32.98
CA GLU A 66 27.03 -13.07 32.10
C GLU A 66 26.79 -11.83 31.21
N VAL A 67 25.55 -11.56 30.80
CA VAL A 67 25.20 -10.39 29.96
C VAL A 67 24.70 -9.19 30.76
N THR A 68 24.74 -9.23 32.09
CA THR A 68 24.27 -8.12 32.94
C THR A 68 25.04 -6.82 32.75
N PRO A 69 26.38 -6.80 32.56
CA PRO A 69 27.10 -5.55 32.25
C PRO A 69 26.57 -4.87 30.98
N GLU A 70 26.18 -5.67 29.98
CA GLU A 70 25.60 -5.16 28.74
C GLU A 70 24.18 -4.61 28.96
N VAL A 71 23.37 -5.26 29.80
CA VAL A 71 22.05 -4.73 30.21
C VAL A 71 22.19 -3.37 30.89
N VAL A 72 23.15 -3.23 31.81
CA VAL A 72 23.43 -1.94 32.50
C VAL A 72 23.83 -0.87 31.50
N ARG A 73 24.76 -1.19 30.59
CA ARG A 73 25.24 -0.27 29.55
C ARG A 73 24.09 0.21 28.65
N LEU A 74 23.30 -0.73 28.12
CA LEU A 74 22.16 -0.40 27.24
C LEU A 74 21.05 0.35 27.97
N THR A 75 20.79 0.02 29.24
CA THR A 75 19.84 0.77 30.08
C THR A 75 20.28 2.23 30.24
N GLY A 76 21.56 2.46 30.56
CA GLY A 76 22.10 3.80 30.70
C GLY A 76 22.03 4.61 29.41
N GLN A 77 22.32 3.98 28.26
CA GLN A 77 22.18 4.61 26.95
C GLN A 77 20.74 5.04 26.66
N LEU A 78 19.78 4.14 26.87
CA LEU A 78 18.37 4.44 26.64
C LEU A 78 17.84 5.50 27.61
N ALA A 79 18.19 5.41 28.90
CA ALA A 79 17.78 6.40 29.90
C ALA A 79 18.34 7.80 29.58
N ALA A 80 19.61 7.89 29.17
CA ALA A 80 20.22 9.14 28.74
C ALA A 80 19.53 9.72 27.48
N ALA A 81 19.19 8.87 26.51
CA ALA A 81 18.45 9.28 25.32
C ALA A 81 17.04 9.81 25.67
N VAL A 82 16.31 9.12 26.55
CA VAL A 82 14.99 9.59 27.01
C VAL A 82 15.12 10.94 27.73
N ALA A 83 16.11 11.10 28.60
CA ALA A 83 16.37 12.36 29.30
C ALA A 83 16.71 13.51 28.32
N ALA A 84 17.51 13.25 27.28
CA ALA A 84 17.82 14.24 26.25
C ALA A 84 16.58 14.66 25.44
N LEU A 85 15.67 13.74 25.15
CA LEU A 85 14.40 14.05 24.47
C LEU A 85 13.44 14.87 25.35
N GLU A 86 13.49 14.67 26.67
CA GLU A 86 12.68 15.39 27.66
C GLU A 86 13.26 16.75 28.06
N SER A 87 14.56 16.94 27.90
CA SER A 87 15.25 18.19 28.23
C SER A 87 14.85 19.33 27.28
N ASP A 88 14.65 20.53 27.81
CA ASP A 88 14.50 21.75 26.99
C ASP A 88 15.85 22.26 26.45
N ASP A 89 16.95 21.95 27.16
CA ASP A 89 18.30 22.45 26.85
C ASP A 89 19.03 21.61 25.78
N ALA A 90 18.50 20.43 25.42
CA ALA A 90 19.15 19.56 24.45
C ALA A 90 19.22 20.20 23.05
N GLY A 91 20.39 20.12 22.42
CA GLY A 91 20.63 20.65 21.07
C GLY A 91 19.94 19.83 19.97
N HIS A 92 19.94 20.33 18.73
CA HIS A 92 19.33 19.63 17.59
C HIS A 92 19.93 18.25 17.35
N ASP A 93 21.26 18.15 17.20
CA ASP A 93 21.94 16.88 16.92
C ASP A 93 21.79 15.89 18.08
N GLU A 94 21.87 16.38 19.32
CA GLU A 94 21.66 15.57 20.52
C GLU A 94 20.26 14.94 20.54
N ARG A 95 19.21 15.72 20.23
CA ARG A 95 17.84 15.21 20.14
C ARG A 95 17.67 14.19 19.01
N VAL A 96 18.31 14.39 17.88
CA VAL A 96 18.26 13.45 16.74
C VAL A 96 18.90 12.12 17.13
N GLU A 97 20.12 12.12 17.68
CA GLU A 97 20.82 10.91 18.10
C GLU A 97 20.11 10.20 19.26
N ALA A 98 19.52 10.97 20.18
CA ALA A 98 18.69 10.44 21.26
C ALA A 98 17.42 9.75 20.72
N ALA A 99 16.75 10.35 19.74
CA ALA A 99 15.58 9.76 19.08
C ALA A 99 15.93 8.47 18.31
N GLU A 100 17.05 8.44 17.60
CA GLU A 100 17.53 7.22 16.93
C GLU A 100 17.87 6.11 17.93
N THR A 101 18.55 6.47 19.02
CA THR A 101 18.83 5.55 20.11
C THR A 101 17.51 4.99 20.66
N ALA A 102 16.57 5.85 21.06
CA ALA A 102 15.28 5.44 21.60
C ALA A 102 14.47 4.55 20.64
N ALA A 103 14.47 4.87 19.34
CA ALA A 103 13.79 4.10 18.31
C ALA A 103 14.43 2.72 18.07
N SER A 104 15.76 2.62 18.13
CA SER A 104 16.47 1.35 17.96
C SER A 104 16.07 0.29 19.00
N PHE A 105 15.73 0.70 20.23
CA PHE A 105 15.23 -0.23 21.26
C PHE A 105 13.82 -0.74 20.96
N GLN A 106 13.02 0.02 20.21
CA GLN A 106 11.70 -0.43 19.77
C GLN A 106 11.79 -1.49 18.66
N SER A 107 12.88 -1.51 17.85
CA SER A 107 13.14 -2.50 16.78
C SER A 107 13.51 -3.90 17.23
N THR A 108 13.61 -4.09 18.54
CA THR A 108 13.97 -5.37 19.11
C THR A 108 12.75 -6.27 19.04
N GLY A 109 12.79 -7.24 18.11
CA GLY A 109 11.69 -8.13 17.82
C GLY A 109 11.14 -8.85 19.06
N ILE A 110 9.99 -9.49 18.90
CA ILE A 110 9.39 -10.32 19.96
C ILE A 110 10.38 -11.43 20.30
N MET A 111 10.62 -11.68 21.58
CA MET A 111 11.27 -12.93 21.96
C MET A 111 10.43 -14.09 21.46
N GLY A 112 10.98 -14.88 20.52
CA GLY A 112 10.24 -15.91 19.80
C GLY A 112 9.51 -16.88 20.72
N SER A 113 8.22 -17.14 20.44
CA SER A 113 7.38 -18.32 20.77
C SER A 113 7.30 -18.88 22.20
N ALA A 114 8.08 -18.42 23.17
CA ALA A 114 8.16 -19.00 24.51
C ALA A 114 7.08 -18.50 25.50
N TYR A 115 6.36 -17.41 25.20
CA TYR A 115 5.55 -16.62 26.17
C TYR A 115 4.04 -16.82 26.11
N HIS A 116 3.51 -17.96 25.68
CA HIS A 116 2.07 -18.05 25.37
C HIS A 116 1.10 -17.84 26.54
N SER A 117 1.52 -17.91 27.82
CA SER A 117 0.62 -17.56 28.93
C SER A 117 0.45 -16.05 29.15
N ASP A 118 1.53 -15.26 29.03
CA ASP A 118 1.55 -13.85 29.48
C ASP A 118 2.02 -12.84 28.42
N TYR A 119 2.10 -13.25 27.15
CA TYR A 119 2.48 -12.36 26.04
C TYR A 119 1.66 -11.06 25.99
N ARG A 120 0.39 -11.10 26.41
CA ARG A 120 -0.49 -9.91 26.47
C ARG A 120 0.06 -8.83 27.40
N GLN A 121 0.64 -9.20 28.54
CA GLN A 121 1.23 -8.26 29.49
C GLN A 121 2.48 -7.58 28.90
N TRP A 122 3.32 -8.36 28.20
CA TRP A 122 4.46 -7.81 27.47
C TRP A 122 4.01 -6.83 26.38
N TRP A 123 3.03 -7.21 25.57
CA TRP A 123 2.52 -6.34 24.52
C TRP A 123 1.89 -5.06 25.06
N ALA A 124 1.17 -5.11 26.17
CA ALA A 124 0.65 -3.92 26.82
C ALA A 124 1.79 -2.99 27.25
N ALA A 125 2.80 -3.52 27.95
CA ALA A 125 3.97 -2.73 28.37
C ALA A 125 4.74 -2.15 27.18
N ALA A 126 5.03 -2.96 26.15
CA ALA A 126 5.71 -2.52 24.94
C ALA A 126 4.90 -1.46 24.18
N SER A 127 3.57 -1.59 24.16
CA SER A 127 2.69 -0.57 23.56
C SER A 127 2.75 0.74 24.33
N SER A 128 2.73 0.72 25.68
CA SER A 128 2.89 1.93 26.49
C SER A 128 4.27 2.59 26.33
N MET A 129 5.35 1.79 26.22
CA MET A 129 6.70 2.33 25.95
C MET A 129 6.77 2.99 24.57
N ARG A 130 6.13 2.39 23.56
CA ARG A 130 6.03 2.93 22.22
C ARG A 130 5.16 4.18 22.14
N GLU A 131 4.07 4.24 22.90
CA GLU A 131 3.21 5.41 23.01
C GLU A 131 3.98 6.58 23.62
N ARG A 132 4.69 6.35 24.74
CA ARG A 132 5.59 7.35 25.34
C ARG A 132 6.66 7.82 24.35
N ALA A 133 7.30 6.90 23.62
CA ALA A 133 8.26 7.25 22.57
C ALA A 133 7.62 8.14 21.49
N GLY A 134 6.41 7.79 21.05
CA GLY A 134 5.63 8.59 20.11
C GLY A 134 5.32 9.99 20.62
N ASP A 135 4.96 10.13 21.89
CA ASP A 135 4.68 11.43 22.52
C ASP A 135 5.93 12.30 22.61
N LEU A 136 7.07 11.74 23.00
CA LEU A 136 8.36 12.44 23.02
C LEU A 136 8.76 12.93 21.64
N LEU A 137 8.64 12.08 20.61
CA LEU A 137 8.94 12.43 19.22
C LEU A 137 7.99 13.50 18.69
N ARG A 138 6.70 13.42 19.04
CA ARG A 138 5.69 14.42 18.67
C ARG A 138 6.02 15.78 19.27
N ALA A 139 6.56 15.83 20.49
CA ALA A 139 6.92 17.06 21.18
C ALA A 139 8.20 17.73 20.65
N GLN A 140 9.07 17.02 19.91
CA GLN A 140 10.34 17.58 19.43
C GLN A 140 10.15 18.76 18.46
N PRO A 141 11.11 19.69 18.34
CA PRO A 141 11.04 20.77 17.36
C PRO A 141 10.83 20.27 15.91
N PRO A 142 10.13 21.03 15.04
CA PRO A 142 9.88 20.62 13.66
C PRO A 142 11.14 20.24 12.87
N ALA A 143 12.26 20.94 13.07
CA ALA A 143 13.53 20.65 12.41
C ALA A 143 14.10 19.27 12.80
N VAL A 144 14.00 18.90 14.09
CA VAL A 144 14.41 17.58 14.60
C VAL A 144 13.53 16.50 13.99
N ARG A 145 12.21 16.69 14.00
CA ARG A 145 11.25 15.76 13.38
C ARG A 145 11.49 15.60 11.87
N GLN A 146 11.80 16.68 11.16
CA GLN A 146 12.15 16.63 9.74
C GLN A 146 13.40 15.78 9.50
N THR A 147 14.46 16.01 10.29
CA THR A 147 15.71 15.25 10.17
C THR A 147 15.48 13.76 10.40
N LEU A 148 14.72 13.41 11.43
CA LEU A 148 14.36 12.01 11.73
C LEU A 148 13.50 11.40 10.62
N PHE A 149 12.52 12.14 10.10
CA PHE A 149 11.71 11.70 8.97
C PHE A 149 12.56 11.38 7.76
N ASP A 150 13.47 12.27 7.39
CA ASP A 150 14.36 12.07 6.25
C ASP A 150 15.28 10.87 6.44
N ARG A 151 15.86 10.69 7.64
CA ARG A 151 16.70 9.52 7.96
C ARG A 151 15.90 8.20 7.93
N TRP A 152 14.73 8.15 8.57
CA TRP A 152 13.93 6.91 8.66
C TRP A 152 13.23 6.54 7.36
N THR A 153 13.10 7.50 6.42
CA THR A 153 12.54 7.26 5.09
C THR A 153 13.61 7.27 3.99
N ALA A 154 14.89 7.35 4.35
CA ALA A 154 16.00 7.16 3.42
C ALA A 154 16.09 5.67 3.07
N THR A 155 15.41 5.27 2.00
CA THR A 155 15.48 3.90 1.48
C THR A 155 16.79 3.72 0.70
N ASP A 156 17.85 3.24 1.34
CA ASP A 156 19.09 2.83 0.66
C ASP A 156 18.98 1.51 -0.14
N GLY A 157 17.74 1.06 -0.40
CA GLY A 157 17.44 -0.14 -1.18
C GLY A 157 17.61 -1.46 -0.43
N SER A 158 18.06 -1.47 0.83
CA SER A 158 18.37 -2.71 1.56
C SER A 158 17.44 -3.03 2.74
N ALA A 159 16.79 -2.02 3.33
CA ALA A 159 15.90 -2.22 4.47
C ALA A 159 14.50 -2.67 4.03
N LYS A 160 14.12 -3.91 4.38
CA LYS A 160 12.75 -4.43 4.27
C LYS A 160 11.81 -3.61 5.18
N PRO A 161 10.94 -2.72 4.67
CA PRO A 161 10.18 -1.76 5.48
C PRO A 161 9.03 -2.37 6.31
N HIS A 162 8.73 -3.66 6.11
CA HIS A 162 7.48 -4.27 6.56
C HIS A 162 7.47 -4.74 8.03
N LEU A 163 8.59 -4.65 8.75
CA LEU A 163 8.68 -5.07 10.16
C LEU A 163 9.22 -3.98 11.09
N ASP A 164 9.33 -2.74 10.61
CA ASP A 164 10.05 -1.69 11.30
C ASP A 164 9.16 -0.93 12.31
N PRO A 165 9.46 -0.89 13.61
CA PRO A 165 8.79 -0.02 14.58
C PRO A 165 8.86 1.45 14.21
N HIS A 166 9.81 1.86 13.36
CA HIS A 166 9.81 3.19 12.77
C HIS A 166 8.47 3.50 12.08
N ARG A 167 7.73 2.53 11.52
CA ARG A 167 6.40 2.80 10.93
C ARG A 167 5.46 3.51 11.91
N SER A 168 5.40 3.03 13.15
CA SER A 168 4.54 3.60 14.19
C SER A 168 5.06 4.93 14.72
N LEU A 169 6.38 5.06 14.87
CA LEU A 169 7.03 6.26 15.37
C LEU A 169 6.99 7.41 14.35
N ILE A 170 7.14 7.11 13.05
CA ILE A 170 6.94 8.07 11.97
C ILE A 170 5.53 8.64 12.02
N GLY A 171 4.50 7.78 12.17
CA GLY A 171 3.12 8.24 12.30
C GLY A 171 2.92 9.17 13.50
N ALA A 172 3.47 8.83 14.67
CA ALA A 172 3.38 9.66 15.87
C ALA A 172 4.09 11.01 15.71
N MET A 173 5.27 11.01 15.08
CA MET A 173 6.06 12.20 14.77
C MET A 173 5.33 13.13 13.79
N LEU A 174 4.73 12.59 12.73
CA LEU A 174 3.95 13.36 11.75
C LEU A 174 2.72 14.01 12.38
N ALA A 175 2.10 13.37 13.37
CA ALA A 175 0.99 13.96 14.13
C ALA A 175 1.37 15.23 14.90
N GLY A 176 2.67 15.51 15.10
CA GLY A 176 3.19 16.76 15.66
C GLY A 176 3.22 17.92 14.66
N GLY A 177 2.94 17.66 13.39
CA GLY A 177 2.95 18.65 12.31
C GLY A 177 4.36 19.15 11.93
N GLY A 178 4.42 20.12 11.02
CA GLY A 178 5.68 20.81 10.67
C GLY A 178 6.74 19.95 9.96
N VAL A 179 6.39 18.75 9.52
CA VAL A 179 7.24 17.88 8.68
C VAL A 179 6.78 18.05 7.23
N ASP A 180 7.74 18.34 6.35
CA ASP A 180 7.59 18.36 4.90
C ASP A 180 7.79 16.95 4.35
N GLY A 181 6.70 16.36 3.86
CA GLY A 181 6.70 15.02 3.29
C GLY A 181 7.09 14.95 1.82
N ARG A 182 7.38 16.07 1.14
CA ARG A 182 7.60 16.09 -0.32
C ARG A 182 8.79 15.25 -0.76
N GLY A 183 9.92 15.36 -0.05
CA GLY A 183 11.10 14.55 -0.35
C GLY A 183 10.85 13.05 -0.24
N TRP A 184 9.95 12.64 0.66
CA TRP A 184 9.48 11.25 0.75
C TRP A 184 8.58 10.86 -0.43
N LEU A 185 7.63 11.71 -0.82
CA LEU A 185 6.75 11.42 -1.95
C LEU A 185 7.52 11.30 -3.27
N ASP A 186 8.53 12.12 -3.48
CA ASP A 186 9.41 12.02 -4.65
C ASP A 186 10.11 10.65 -4.69
N ARG A 187 10.72 10.23 -3.56
CA ARG A 187 11.31 8.88 -3.43
C ARG A 187 10.29 7.77 -3.64
N LEU A 188 9.11 7.87 -3.02
CA LEU A 188 8.05 6.87 -3.15
C LEU A 188 7.59 6.70 -4.61
N GLY A 189 7.59 7.80 -5.37
CA GLY A 189 7.25 7.80 -6.79
C GLY A 189 8.19 6.96 -7.66
N ASP A 190 9.43 6.73 -7.22
CA ASP A 190 10.43 5.97 -7.96
C ASP A 190 10.24 4.43 -7.86
N PHE A 191 9.37 3.95 -6.96
CA PHE A 191 9.14 2.53 -6.74
C PHE A 191 7.91 2.01 -7.49
N ASP A 192 7.98 0.80 -8.04
CA ASP A 192 6.75 0.11 -8.50
C ASP A 192 5.93 -0.36 -7.28
N LEU A 193 6.57 -0.88 -6.24
CA LEU A 193 5.91 -1.28 -4.99
C LEU A 193 6.82 -0.99 -3.81
N LEU A 194 6.33 -0.22 -2.83
CA LEU A 194 7.03 0.04 -1.58
C LEU A 194 6.05 0.06 -0.42
N HIS A 195 6.01 -1.02 0.36
CA HIS A 195 5.20 -1.05 1.57
C HIS A 195 5.67 0.06 2.53
N SER A 196 4.78 0.99 2.83
CA SER A 196 5.02 2.16 3.67
C SER A 196 3.88 2.31 4.66
N GLY A 197 4.10 2.96 5.82
CA GLY A 197 3.06 3.03 6.86
C GLY A 197 1.80 3.75 6.41
N ASP A 198 0.71 3.51 7.14
CA ASP A 198 -0.58 4.18 6.92
C ASP A 198 -0.44 5.71 6.90
N TRP A 199 0.58 6.25 7.58
CA TRP A 199 0.95 7.66 7.54
C TRP A 199 1.28 8.20 6.13
N THR A 200 1.66 7.34 5.17
CA THR A 200 1.91 7.74 3.78
C THR A 200 0.64 8.25 3.11
N GLU A 201 -0.51 7.65 3.44
CA GLU A 201 -1.81 8.11 2.96
C GLU A 201 -2.10 9.54 3.41
N GLU A 202 -1.81 9.85 4.68
CA GLU A 202 -2.03 11.18 5.24
C GLU A 202 -1.13 12.23 4.59
N ILE A 203 0.14 11.92 4.28
CA ILE A 203 1.02 12.82 3.54
C ILE A 203 0.49 13.05 2.12
N ILE A 204 0.11 11.99 1.39
CA ILE A 204 -0.47 12.09 0.05
C ILE A 204 -1.72 12.98 0.06
N LYS A 205 -2.63 12.76 1.01
CA LYS A 205 -3.85 13.55 1.16
C LYS A 205 -3.55 15.01 1.55
N ALA A 206 -2.56 15.25 2.41
CA ALA A 206 -2.16 16.59 2.82
C ALA A 206 -1.62 17.40 1.64
N GLU A 207 -0.68 16.83 0.85
CA GLU A 207 -0.14 17.49 -0.33
C GLU A 207 -1.20 17.70 -1.41
N HIS A 208 -2.11 16.74 -1.58
CA HIS A 208 -3.26 16.91 -2.48
C HIS A 208 -4.17 18.07 -2.06
N ARG A 209 -4.55 18.17 -0.78
CA ARG A 209 -5.33 19.32 -0.24
C ARG A 209 -4.59 20.65 -0.37
N ALA A 210 -3.26 20.62 -0.33
CA ALA A 210 -2.41 21.78 -0.54
C ALA A 210 -2.21 22.16 -2.03
N GLY A 211 -2.90 21.48 -2.96
CA GLY A 211 -2.84 21.75 -4.39
C GLY A 211 -1.55 21.28 -5.07
N ARG A 212 -0.81 20.35 -4.44
CA ARG A 212 0.47 19.81 -4.93
C ARG A 212 0.41 18.28 -5.01
N PRO A 213 -0.41 17.70 -5.92
CA PRO A 213 -0.47 16.25 -6.04
C PRO A 213 0.90 15.68 -6.46
N HIS A 214 1.23 14.48 -5.98
CA HIS A 214 2.37 13.68 -6.44
C HIS A 214 1.85 12.41 -7.15
N PRO A 215 1.59 12.46 -8.48
CA PRO A 215 0.94 11.37 -9.21
C PRO A 215 1.65 10.02 -9.10
N TRP A 216 2.98 10.03 -9.18
CA TRP A 216 3.79 8.81 -9.09
C TRP A 216 3.71 8.17 -7.70
N ALA A 217 3.84 8.99 -6.65
CA ALA A 217 3.70 8.55 -5.26
C ALA A 217 2.30 7.96 -4.98
N LEU A 218 1.26 8.63 -5.48
CA LEU A 218 -0.12 8.16 -5.41
C LEU A 218 -0.31 6.81 -6.13
N GLY A 219 0.29 6.65 -7.32
CA GLY A 219 0.30 5.39 -8.06
C GLY A 219 0.97 4.25 -7.28
N THR A 220 2.14 4.49 -6.69
CA THR A 220 2.85 3.51 -5.85
C THR A 220 2.02 3.10 -4.64
N TRP A 221 1.47 4.09 -3.92
CA TRP A 221 0.62 3.83 -2.76
C TRP A 221 -0.64 3.01 -3.14
N ARG A 222 -1.31 3.35 -4.25
CA ARG A 222 -2.47 2.59 -4.76
C ARG A 222 -2.13 1.12 -5.05
N ARG A 223 -0.95 0.85 -5.63
CA ARG A 223 -0.47 -0.52 -5.90
C ARG A 223 -0.26 -1.29 -4.60
N VAL A 224 0.32 -0.66 -3.57
CA VAL A 224 0.48 -1.24 -2.23
C VAL A 224 -0.87 -1.56 -1.61
N GLN A 225 -1.84 -0.63 -1.65
CA GLN A 225 -3.18 -0.90 -1.11
C GLN A 225 -3.86 -2.10 -1.78
N ILE A 226 -3.69 -2.25 -3.10
CA ILE A 226 -4.22 -3.42 -3.82
C ILE A 226 -3.52 -4.71 -3.39
N GLU A 227 -2.20 -4.70 -3.25
CA GLU A 227 -1.42 -5.88 -2.84
C GLU A 227 -1.76 -6.31 -1.41
N ASP A 228 -1.92 -5.34 -0.50
CA ASP A 228 -2.29 -5.59 0.90
C ASP A 228 -3.79 -5.92 1.08
N GLY A 229 -4.60 -5.80 0.01
CA GLY A 229 -6.04 -6.06 0.04
C GLY A 229 -6.86 -5.00 0.79
N ASN A 230 -6.29 -3.80 0.96
CA ASN A 230 -6.90 -2.67 1.65
C ASN A 230 -7.95 -1.97 0.77
N ALA A 231 -8.83 -1.21 1.44
CA ALA A 231 -9.77 -0.34 0.74
C ALA A 231 -9.02 0.78 -0.01
N ASP A 232 -9.45 1.08 -1.24
CA ASP A 232 -8.91 2.21 -1.99
C ASP A 232 -9.54 3.52 -1.51
N THR A 233 -8.88 4.16 -0.55
CA THR A 233 -9.26 5.47 -0.01
C THR A 233 -8.77 6.63 -0.88
N GLY A 234 -8.06 6.36 -1.98
CA GLY A 234 -7.47 7.38 -2.86
C GLY A 234 -8.14 7.51 -4.22
N ARG A 235 -9.23 6.80 -4.50
CA ARG A 235 -10.01 6.95 -5.76
C ARG A 235 -10.59 8.34 -6.00
N GLU A 236 -10.72 9.15 -4.95
CA GLU A 236 -11.19 10.54 -5.01
C GLU A 236 -10.05 11.54 -5.20
N LEU A 237 -8.79 11.07 -5.14
CA LEU A 237 -7.62 11.90 -5.34
C LEU A 237 -7.29 12.00 -6.83
N TRP A 238 -7.12 13.22 -7.31
CA TRP A 238 -6.63 13.49 -8.67
C TRP A 238 -5.09 13.41 -8.75
N PRO A 239 -4.51 12.79 -9.80
CA PRO A 239 -5.18 12.10 -10.90
C PRO A 239 -5.79 10.75 -10.51
N VAL A 240 -6.97 10.43 -11.06
CA VAL A 240 -7.61 9.12 -10.85
C VAL A 240 -6.83 7.99 -11.53
N PRO A 241 -6.42 8.08 -12.81
CA PRO A 241 -5.50 7.10 -13.37
C PRO A 241 -4.13 7.16 -12.68
N SER A 242 -3.51 6.00 -12.43
CA SER A 242 -2.09 5.93 -12.09
C SER A 242 -1.24 6.28 -13.32
N PRO A 243 -0.16 7.06 -13.17
CA PRO A 243 0.64 7.51 -14.30
C PRO A 243 1.46 6.40 -14.95
N GLY A 244 1.92 6.66 -16.17
CA GLY A 244 2.90 5.86 -16.89
C GLY A 244 2.34 4.99 -18.00
N GLU A 245 1.03 4.77 -18.05
CA GLU A 245 0.41 4.12 -19.21
C GLU A 245 -0.02 5.19 -20.21
N PRO A 246 0.29 5.06 -21.53
CA PRO A 246 -0.02 6.11 -22.50
C PRO A 246 -1.50 6.54 -22.55
N TRP A 247 -2.43 5.60 -22.31
CA TRP A 247 -3.86 5.93 -22.21
C TRP A 247 -4.18 6.72 -20.94
N ALA A 248 -3.54 6.39 -19.81
CA ALA A 248 -3.77 7.02 -18.52
C ALA A 248 -3.20 8.44 -18.52
N ASP A 249 -1.99 8.61 -19.05
CA ASP A 249 -1.34 9.91 -19.20
C ASP A 249 -2.15 10.81 -20.15
N ARG A 250 -2.66 10.25 -21.25
CA ARG A 250 -3.58 10.97 -22.15
C ARG A 250 -4.88 11.36 -21.46
N ALA A 251 -5.50 10.45 -20.69
CA ALA A 251 -6.73 10.73 -19.98
C ALA A 251 -6.57 11.85 -18.94
N VAL A 252 -5.45 11.86 -18.22
CA VAL A 252 -5.12 12.95 -17.28
C VAL A 252 -4.97 14.27 -18.03
N ALA A 253 -4.18 14.30 -19.11
CA ALA A 253 -3.97 15.52 -19.89
C ALA A 253 -5.26 16.09 -20.48
N ASP A 254 -6.11 15.23 -21.05
CA ASP A 254 -7.40 15.64 -21.64
C ASP A 254 -8.33 16.25 -20.57
N VAL A 255 -8.44 15.63 -19.39
CA VAL A 255 -9.28 16.13 -18.29
C VAL A 255 -8.71 17.40 -17.68
N GLU A 256 -7.39 17.52 -17.54
CA GLU A 256 -6.75 18.75 -17.06
C GLU A 256 -6.94 19.93 -18.02
N ALA A 257 -7.03 19.68 -19.32
CA ALA A 257 -7.34 20.71 -20.32
C ALA A 257 -8.79 21.22 -20.27
N MET A 258 -9.71 20.50 -19.61
CA MET A 258 -11.12 20.91 -19.52
C MET A 258 -11.35 22.06 -18.55
N ALA A 259 -12.41 22.85 -18.79
CA ALA A 259 -12.87 23.88 -17.86
C ALA A 259 -13.32 23.28 -16.52
N GLY A 260 -13.25 24.05 -15.43
CA GLY A 260 -13.48 23.59 -14.05
C GLY A 260 -14.73 22.71 -13.84
N PRO A 261 -15.94 23.13 -14.28
CA PRO A 261 -17.14 22.31 -14.15
C PRO A 261 -17.05 20.97 -14.89
N ARG A 262 -16.61 21.00 -16.16
CA ARG A 262 -16.43 19.80 -16.98
C ARG A 262 -15.40 18.85 -16.37
N ARG A 263 -14.28 19.39 -15.90
CA ARG A 263 -13.23 18.63 -15.22
C ARG A 263 -13.77 17.93 -13.97
N ALA A 264 -14.65 18.59 -13.20
CA ALA A 264 -15.27 18.00 -12.02
C ALA A 264 -16.23 16.85 -12.38
N ASP A 265 -17.04 17.00 -13.44
CA ASP A 265 -17.93 15.94 -13.92
C ASP A 265 -17.14 14.70 -14.37
N TRP A 266 -16.08 14.91 -15.15
CA TRP A 266 -15.17 13.85 -15.59
C TRP A 266 -14.44 13.19 -14.42
N HIS A 267 -13.95 13.97 -13.45
CA HIS A 267 -13.34 13.43 -12.24
C HIS A 267 -14.33 12.52 -11.48
N ALA A 268 -15.56 12.99 -11.25
CA ALA A 268 -16.58 12.20 -10.56
C ALA A 268 -16.90 10.89 -11.29
N LEU A 269 -17.02 10.92 -12.63
CA LEU A 269 -17.23 9.71 -13.42
C LEU A 269 -16.04 8.74 -13.35
N LEU A 270 -14.80 9.25 -13.47
CA LEU A 270 -13.59 8.43 -13.38
C LEU A 270 -13.43 7.78 -12.00
N SER A 271 -13.67 8.52 -10.91
CA SER A 271 -13.65 7.97 -9.56
C SER A 271 -14.69 6.87 -9.37
N HIS A 272 -15.89 7.02 -9.96
CA HIS A 272 -16.93 5.97 -9.95
C HIS A 272 -16.56 4.72 -10.75
N CYS A 273 -15.72 4.89 -11.79
CA CYS A 273 -15.19 3.79 -12.59
C CYS A 273 -14.16 2.94 -11.84
N VAL A 274 -13.70 3.33 -10.65
CA VAL A 274 -12.87 2.48 -9.79
C VAL A 274 -13.77 1.72 -8.80
N PRO A 275 -14.17 0.47 -9.10
CA PRO A 275 -15.10 -0.26 -8.24
C PRO A 275 -14.44 -0.56 -6.89
N ALA A 276 -15.17 -0.38 -5.78
CA ALA A 276 -14.64 -0.62 -4.42
C ALA A 276 -14.13 -2.06 -4.20
N LYS A 277 -14.74 -3.02 -4.90
CA LYS A 277 -14.34 -4.44 -4.89
C LYS A 277 -14.12 -4.92 -6.32
N ASP A 278 -13.17 -5.83 -6.46
CA ASP A 278 -12.93 -6.50 -7.73
C ASP A 278 -14.15 -7.33 -8.14
N SER A 279 -14.68 -7.05 -9.32
CA SER A 279 -15.80 -7.76 -9.91
C SER A 279 -15.60 -7.91 -11.42
N ALA A 280 -16.11 -9.01 -11.98
CA ALA A 280 -16.12 -9.23 -13.42
C ALA A 280 -17.25 -8.47 -14.13
N ARG A 281 -18.28 -8.03 -13.39
CA ARG A 281 -19.47 -7.35 -13.93
C ARG A 281 -19.95 -6.24 -13.00
N PRO A 282 -20.53 -5.15 -13.54
CA PRO A 282 -21.11 -4.09 -12.71
C PRO A 282 -22.41 -4.58 -12.07
N SER A 283 -22.60 -4.28 -10.78
CA SER A 283 -23.86 -4.52 -10.08
C SER A 283 -24.96 -3.55 -10.54
N THR A 284 -26.22 -3.89 -10.31
CA THR A 284 -27.35 -2.99 -10.61
C THR A 284 -27.22 -1.65 -9.89
N ALA A 285 -26.79 -1.67 -8.62
CA ALA A 285 -26.55 -0.46 -7.84
C ALA A 285 -25.43 0.40 -8.43
N TRP A 286 -24.33 -0.21 -8.87
CA TRP A 286 -23.24 0.50 -9.54
C TRP A 286 -23.71 1.16 -10.84
N ARG A 287 -24.49 0.44 -11.67
CA ARG A 287 -25.04 1.00 -12.93
C ARG A 287 -25.97 2.19 -12.68
N LYS A 288 -26.82 2.08 -11.65
CA LYS A 288 -27.72 3.17 -11.24
C LYS A 288 -26.94 4.43 -10.84
N GLY A 289 -25.77 4.27 -10.20
CA GLY A 289 -24.87 5.38 -9.89
C GLY A 289 -24.13 5.94 -11.11
N ALA A 290 -23.78 5.09 -12.09
CA ALA A 290 -23.03 5.50 -13.28
C ALA A 290 -23.86 6.37 -14.24
N GLY A 291 -25.18 6.10 -14.37
CA GLY A 291 -26.06 6.81 -15.32
C GLY A 291 -26.01 8.32 -15.18
N PRO A 292 -26.35 8.89 -14.01
CA PRO A 292 -26.31 10.35 -13.81
C PRO A 292 -24.93 10.98 -14.04
N LEU A 293 -23.84 10.26 -13.72
CA LEU A 293 -22.47 10.73 -13.95
C LEU A 293 -22.13 10.76 -15.45
N LEU A 294 -22.57 9.74 -16.19
CA LEU A 294 -22.47 9.70 -17.65
C LEU A 294 -23.30 10.81 -18.30
N ASP A 295 -24.51 11.07 -17.79
CA ASP A 295 -25.37 12.15 -18.28
C ASP A 295 -24.73 13.53 -18.08
N ALA A 296 -24.09 13.77 -16.92
CA ALA A 296 -23.36 15.00 -16.64
C ALA A 296 -22.16 15.21 -17.57
N VAL A 297 -21.42 14.13 -17.88
CA VAL A 297 -20.34 14.17 -18.87
C VAL A 297 -20.88 14.30 -20.31
N GLY A 298 -22.04 13.73 -20.60
CA GLY A 298 -22.59 13.60 -21.95
C GLY A 298 -22.12 12.30 -22.62
N ALA A 299 -23.08 11.42 -22.95
CA ALA A 299 -22.78 10.07 -23.44
C ALA A 299 -21.98 10.04 -24.76
N ASP A 300 -22.29 10.95 -25.69
CA ASP A 300 -21.60 11.01 -26.99
C ASP A 300 -20.15 11.49 -26.84
N GLU A 301 -19.93 12.54 -26.05
CA GLU A 301 -18.59 13.04 -25.74
C GLU A 301 -17.78 11.99 -24.99
N PHE A 302 -18.39 11.35 -23.98
CA PHE A 302 -17.77 10.26 -23.25
C PHE A 302 -17.32 9.14 -24.19
N ALA A 303 -18.21 8.67 -25.06
CA ALA A 303 -17.90 7.59 -26.00
C ALA A 303 -16.74 7.96 -26.94
N MET A 304 -16.75 9.17 -27.48
CA MET A 304 -15.69 9.67 -28.36
C MET A 304 -14.33 9.73 -27.65
N VAL A 305 -14.26 10.42 -26.51
CA VAL A 305 -13.02 10.62 -25.75
C VAL A 305 -12.46 9.31 -25.21
N VAL A 306 -13.32 8.45 -24.64
CA VAL A 306 -12.88 7.16 -24.10
C VAL A 306 -12.43 6.22 -25.22
N ASP A 307 -13.07 6.24 -26.40
CA ASP A 307 -12.62 5.42 -27.52
C ASP A 307 -11.18 5.80 -27.96
N GLU A 308 -10.80 7.08 -27.89
CA GLU A 308 -9.41 7.53 -28.11
C GLU A 308 -8.44 6.99 -27.06
N TRP A 309 -8.82 7.01 -25.77
CA TRP A 309 -8.00 6.44 -24.70
C TRP A 309 -7.85 4.92 -24.86
N LEU A 310 -8.93 4.21 -25.18
CA LEU A 310 -8.93 2.76 -25.34
C LEU A 310 -8.01 2.30 -26.48
N ALA A 311 -7.80 3.11 -27.53
CA ALA A 311 -6.85 2.81 -28.59
C ALA A 311 -5.40 2.65 -28.08
N LEU A 312 -5.05 3.36 -27.01
CA LEU A 312 -3.72 3.41 -26.40
C LEU A 312 -3.49 2.30 -25.34
N VAL A 313 -4.54 1.58 -24.94
CA VAL A 313 -4.45 0.56 -23.87
C VAL A 313 -3.55 -0.61 -24.27
N GLY A 314 -2.66 -1.01 -23.35
CA GLY A 314 -1.72 -2.11 -23.55
C GLY A 314 -0.44 -1.72 -24.31
N ALA A 315 -0.21 -0.43 -24.53
CA ALA A 315 1.12 0.09 -24.82
C ALA A 315 2.02 -0.01 -23.56
N SER A 316 3.34 -0.12 -23.76
CA SER A 316 4.30 -0.27 -22.66
C SER A 316 4.26 0.93 -21.72
N ARG A 317 4.40 0.69 -20.40
CA ARG A 317 4.50 1.76 -19.41
C ARG A 317 5.80 2.55 -19.58
N THR A 318 5.68 3.87 -19.60
CA THR A 318 6.76 4.82 -19.33
C THR A 318 6.81 5.12 -17.85
N GLY A 319 7.98 5.43 -17.28
CA GLY A 319 8.10 5.79 -15.87
C GLY A 319 9.37 5.25 -15.19
N PRO A 320 9.52 5.47 -13.88
CA PRO A 320 10.70 5.06 -13.10
C PRO A 320 10.96 3.56 -13.15
N VAL A 321 9.90 2.76 -13.22
CA VAL A 321 9.97 1.30 -13.39
C VAL A 321 9.17 0.88 -14.64
N PRO A 322 9.82 0.83 -15.82
CA PRO A 322 9.18 0.35 -17.04
C PRO A 322 8.77 -1.12 -16.90
N THR A 323 7.52 -1.42 -17.23
CA THR A 323 7.00 -2.79 -17.19
C THR A 323 6.01 -3.03 -18.33
N PRO A 324 6.00 -4.23 -18.94
CA PRO A 324 4.98 -4.62 -19.91
C PRO A 324 3.65 -5.02 -19.25
N ILE A 325 3.60 -5.07 -17.92
CA ILE A 325 2.41 -5.44 -17.14
C ILE A 325 1.59 -4.19 -16.87
N PRO A 326 0.29 -4.16 -17.24
CA PRO A 326 -0.59 -3.05 -16.93
C PRO A 326 -0.67 -2.80 -15.42
N ASP A 327 -0.77 -1.53 -15.02
CA ASP A 327 -0.94 -1.17 -13.61
C ASP A 327 -2.26 -1.77 -13.09
N ARG A 328 -2.21 -2.49 -11.95
CA ARG A 328 -3.37 -3.20 -11.39
C ARG A 328 -4.51 -2.26 -11.00
N TYR A 329 -4.18 -1.05 -10.56
CA TYR A 329 -5.14 0.00 -10.27
C TYR A 329 -5.84 0.44 -11.56
N ASN A 330 -5.05 0.73 -12.58
CA ASN A 330 -5.54 1.12 -13.89
C ASN A 330 -6.40 0.03 -14.55
N VAL A 331 -6.11 -1.25 -14.34
CA VAL A 331 -6.98 -2.35 -14.80
C VAL A 331 -8.37 -2.30 -14.14
N ARG A 332 -8.48 -1.88 -12.86
CA ARG A 332 -9.79 -1.68 -12.20
C ARG A 332 -10.54 -0.52 -12.83
N LEU A 333 -9.86 0.61 -13.03
CA LEU A 333 -10.40 1.80 -13.69
C LEU A 333 -10.89 1.49 -15.12
N LEU A 334 -10.05 0.85 -15.93
CA LEU A 334 -10.40 0.41 -17.29
C LEU A 334 -11.62 -0.51 -17.30
N SER A 335 -11.72 -1.43 -16.35
CA SER A 335 -12.89 -2.31 -16.25
C SER A 335 -14.18 -1.51 -16.04
N GLY A 336 -14.16 -0.49 -15.17
CA GLY A 336 -15.30 0.41 -14.97
C GLY A 336 -15.59 1.29 -16.18
N LEU A 337 -14.56 1.83 -16.84
CA LEU A 337 -14.70 2.58 -18.09
C LEU A 337 -15.39 1.74 -19.18
N LEU A 338 -14.99 0.48 -19.34
CA LEU A 338 -15.64 -0.44 -20.27
C LEU A 338 -17.10 -0.72 -19.91
N TRP A 339 -17.45 -0.72 -18.62
CA TRP A 339 -18.83 -0.88 -18.17
C TRP A 339 -19.69 0.35 -18.46
N VAL A 340 -19.17 1.57 -18.23
CA VAL A 340 -19.87 2.80 -18.61
C VAL A 340 -19.98 2.89 -20.14
N ARG A 341 -18.92 2.56 -20.86
CA ARG A 341 -18.90 2.59 -22.33
C ARG A 341 -19.90 1.62 -22.97
N ALA A 342 -20.18 0.50 -22.31
CA ALA A 342 -21.23 -0.44 -22.73
C ALA A 342 -22.67 0.09 -22.53
N MET A 343 -22.86 1.21 -21.82
CA MET A 343 -24.15 1.91 -21.72
C MET A 343 -24.40 2.84 -22.90
N CYS A 344 -23.36 3.15 -23.70
CA CYS A 344 -23.47 3.96 -24.90
C CYS A 344 -23.66 3.07 -26.15
N PRO A 345 -24.20 3.59 -27.26
CA PRO A 345 -24.27 2.86 -28.51
C PRO A 345 -22.90 2.30 -28.95
N PRO A 346 -22.83 1.05 -29.44
CA PRO A 346 -21.58 0.49 -29.93
C PRO A 346 -21.17 1.18 -31.24
N SER A 347 -19.86 1.40 -31.39
CA SER A 347 -19.24 1.84 -32.65
C SER A 347 -18.25 0.76 -33.14
N GLU A 348 -18.00 0.71 -34.45
CA GLU A 348 -16.99 -0.23 -34.98
C GLU A 348 -15.59 0.02 -34.43
N SER A 349 -15.24 1.29 -34.19
CA SER A 349 -13.97 1.69 -33.59
C SER A 349 -13.82 1.13 -32.18
N TYR A 350 -14.83 1.34 -31.31
CA TYR A 350 -14.87 0.80 -29.96
C TYR A 350 -14.69 -0.73 -29.96
N LEU A 351 -15.46 -1.45 -30.78
CA LEU A 351 -15.40 -2.91 -30.85
C LEU A 351 -14.02 -3.40 -31.32
N ARG A 352 -13.41 -2.70 -32.28
CA ARG A 352 -12.04 -2.96 -32.72
C ARG A 352 -11.03 -2.76 -31.58
N HIS A 353 -11.15 -1.69 -30.80
CA HIS A 353 -10.31 -1.43 -29.64
C HIS A 353 -10.45 -2.54 -28.58
N LEU A 354 -11.67 -3.01 -28.28
CA LEU A 354 -11.87 -4.15 -27.38
C LEU A 354 -11.10 -5.41 -27.84
N GLY A 355 -11.14 -5.70 -29.14
CA GLY A 355 -10.38 -6.81 -29.71
C GLY A 355 -8.87 -6.62 -29.56
N GLN A 356 -8.35 -5.41 -29.77
CA GLN A 356 -6.93 -5.11 -29.58
C GLN A 356 -6.51 -5.21 -28.10
N ILE A 357 -7.34 -4.71 -27.18
CA ILE A 357 -7.12 -4.80 -25.73
C ILE A 357 -7.05 -6.26 -25.29
N ALA A 358 -7.99 -7.11 -25.73
CA ALA A 358 -7.99 -8.53 -25.38
C ALA A 358 -6.69 -9.24 -25.82
N GLU A 359 -6.18 -8.93 -27.01
CA GLU A 359 -4.91 -9.50 -27.49
C GLU A 359 -3.69 -8.98 -26.72
N ARG A 360 -3.61 -7.65 -26.50
CA ARG A 360 -2.48 -7.05 -25.77
C ARG A 360 -2.45 -7.56 -24.34
N ALA A 361 -3.59 -7.63 -23.67
CA ALA A 361 -3.72 -8.08 -22.29
C ALA A 361 -3.51 -9.60 -22.10
N THR A 362 -3.56 -10.41 -23.17
CA THR A 362 -3.22 -11.85 -23.12
C THR A 362 -1.81 -12.15 -23.59
N ARG A 363 -1.04 -11.14 -24.02
CA ARG A 363 0.36 -11.33 -24.43
C ARG A 363 1.16 -11.89 -23.25
N ASN A 364 1.96 -12.91 -23.53
CA ASN A 364 2.80 -13.55 -22.54
C ASN A 364 3.97 -12.64 -22.13
N VAL A 365 4.15 -12.47 -20.83
CA VAL A 365 5.26 -11.77 -20.17
C VAL A 365 6.16 -12.84 -19.53
N PRO A 366 7.47 -12.89 -19.84
CA PRO A 366 8.39 -13.86 -19.26
C PRO A 366 8.34 -13.88 -17.73
N GLY A 367 8.23 -15.07 -17.13
CA GLY A 367 8.17 -15.25 -15.67
C GLY A 367 6.84 -14.86 -15.00
N HIS A 368 5.91 -14.22 -15.73
CA HIS A 368 4.63 -13.76 -15.18
C HIS A 368 3.42 -14.48 -15.81
N GLY A 369 3.49 -14.81 -17.10
CA GLY A 369 2.35 -15.31 -17.87
C GLY A 369 1.62 -14.18 -18.62
N PRO A 370 0.32 -14.30 -18.93
CA PRO A 370 -0.43 -13.25 -19.63
C PRO A 370 -0.41 -11.92 -18.86
N ALA A 371 -0.22 -10.80 -19.56
CA ALA A 371 -0.07 -9.47 -18.95
C ALA A 371 -1.25 -9.05 -18.04
N SER A 372 -2.49 -9.32 -18.43
CA SER A 372 -3.69 -9.11 -17.60
C SER A 372 -4.89 -9.92 -18.09
N PRO A 373 -5.08 -11.17 -17.60
CA PRO A 373 -6.27 -11.97 -17.89
C PRO A 373 -7.58 -11.25 -17.54
N LYS A 374 -7.57 -10.44 -16.48
CA LYS A 374 -8.72 -9.68 -16.01
C LYS A 374 -9.16 -8.65 -17.06
N LEU A 375 -8.23 -7.83 -17.54
CA LEU A 375 -8.52 -6.83 -18.58
C LEU A 375 -8.97 -7.49 -19.89
N ALA A 376 -8.31 -8.60 -20.27
CA ALA A 376 -8.71 -9.34 -21.46
C ALA A 376 -10.14 -9.88 -21.37
N ASN A 377 -10.50 -10.47 -20.23
CA ASN A 377 -11.84 -10.99 -19.99
C ASN A 377 -12.90 -9.89 -19.94
N ALA A 378 -12.57 -8.70 -19.40
CA ALA A 378 -13.46 -7.55 -19.41
C ALA A 378 -13.75 -7.08 -20.85
N ALA A 379 -12.72 -6.97 -21.69
CA ALA A 379 -12.86 -6.59 -23.09
C ALA A 379 -13.68 -7.63 -23.90
N VAL A 380 -13.41 -8.93 -23.70
CA VAL A 380 -14.20 -10.01 -24.34
C VAL A 380 -15.64 -10.00 -23.85
N THR A 381 -15.89 -9.76 -22.56
CA THR A 381 -17.27 -9.69 -22.03
C THR A 381 -18.04 -8.53 -22.66
N ALA A 382 -17.38 -7.37 -22.85
CA ALA A 382 -17.98 -6.23 -23.56
C ALA A 382 -18.28 -6.56 -25.02
N LEU A 383 -17.38 -7.25 -25.73
CA LEU A 383 -17.64 -7.74 -27.09
C LEU A 383 -18.85 -8.69 -27.14
N VAL A 384 -18.91 -9.68 -26.24
CA VAL A 384 -20.02 -10.64 -26.19
C VAL A 384 -21.36 -9.94 -25.94
N GLY A 385 -21.38 -8.91 -25.08
CA GLY A 385 -22.59 -8.15 -24.78
C GLY A 385 -23.05 -7.15 -25.84
N ALA A 386 -22.20 -6.81 -26.83
CA ALA A 386 -22.52 -5.77 -27.82
C ALA A 386 -23.36 -6.30 -29.00
N ASP A 387 -24.58 -5.81 -29.16
CA ASP A 387 -25.46 -6.17 -30.28
C ASP A 387 -25.06 -5.43 -31.57
N HIS A 388 -23.96 -5.89 -32.19
CA HIS A 388 -23.39 -5.28 -33.40
C HIS A 388 -22.64 -6.34 -34.24
N PRO A 389 -22.76 -6.33 -35.59
CA PRO A 389 -22.05 -7.30 -36.46
C PRO A 389 -20.54 -7.32 -36.26
N ALA A 390 -19.90 -6.14 -36.20
CA ALA A 390 -18.46 -6.03 -35.96
C ALA A 390 -17.99 -6.69 -34.65
N ALA A 391 -18.87 -6.89 -33.65
CA ALA A 391 -18.50 -7.62 -32.44
C ALA A 391 -18.30 -9.13 -32.72
N VAL A 392 -19.10 -9.72 -33.62
CA VAL A 392 -18.93 -11.11 -34.08
C VAL A 392 -17.63 -11.26 -34.86
N GLU A 393 -17.30 -10.30 -35.72
CA GLU A 393 -16.06 -10.27 -36.48
C GLU A 393 -14.84 -10.25 -35.54
N GLN A 394 -14.87 -9.39 -34.51
CA GLN A 394 -13.79 -9.32 -33.53
C GLN A 394 -13.68 -10.61 -32.71
N LEU A 395 -14.80 -11.20 -32.26
CA LEU A 395 -14.77 -12.49 -31.55
C LEU A 395 -14.20 -13.61 -32.43
N THR A 396 -14.57 -13.66 -33.72
CA THR A 396 -14.04 -14.64 -34.67
C THR A 396 -12.53 -14.45 -34.88
N ARG A 397 -12.07 -13.22 -35.04
CA ARG A 397 -10.64 -12.87 -35.12
C ARG A 397 -9.88 -13.27 -33.85
N LEU A 398 -10.46 -13.05 -32.68
CA LEU A 398 -9.84 -13.44 -31.40
C LEU A 398 -9.77 -14.96 -31.24
N ALA A 399 -10.76 -15.71 -31.72
CA ALA A 399 -10.80 -17.16 -31.62
C ALA A 399 -9.60 -17.85 -32.30
N SER A 400 -9.03 -17.23 -33.35
CA SER A 400 -7.84 -17.73 -34.05
C SER A 400 -6.52 -17.21 -33.49
N ARG A 401 -6.51 -16.10 -32.73
CA ARG A 401 -5.29 -15.43 -32.25
C ARG A 401 -4.96 -15.70 -30.78
N LEU A 402 -5.97 -15.92 -29.94
CA LEU A 402 -5.76 -16.08 -28.50
C LEU A 402 -5.26 -17.50 -28.17
N THR A 403 -4.15 -17.57 -27.44
CA THR A 403 -3.59 -18.84 -26.92
C THR A 403 -3.95 -19.08 -25.46
N TYR A 404 -4.27 -18.03 -24.70
CA TYR A 404 -4.64 -18.15 -23.30
C TYR A 404 -6.03 -18.79 -23.15
N LYS A 405 -6.03 -20.05 -22.70
CA LYS A 405 -7.20 -20.95 -22.71
C LYS A 405 -8.43 -20.38 -22.02
N SER A 406 -8.27 -19.64 -20.92
CA SER A 406 -9.42 -19.13 -20.16
C SER A 406 -10.19 -18.06 -20.96
N THR A 407 -9.49 -17.06 -21.50
CA THR A 407 -10.10 -16.02 -22.33
C THR A 407 -10.62 -16.59 -23.65
N LEU A 408 -9.90 -17.54 -24.27
CA LEU A 408 -10.37 -18.21 -25.49
C LEU A 408 -11.70 -18.95 -25.28
N ARG A 409 -11.91 -19.59 -24.11
CA ARG A 409 -13.20 -20.22 -23.79
C ARG A 409 -14.35 -19.20 -23.73
N LEU A 410 -14.11 -18.01 -23.19
CA LEU A 410 -15.11 -16.94 -23.17
C LEU A 410 -15.47 -16.48 -24.59
N VAL A 411 -14.47 -16.34 -25.47
CA VAL A 411 -14.68 -16.00 -26.89
C VAL A 411 -15.52 -17.07 -27.59
N LYS A 412 -15.15 -18.35 -27.47
CA LYS A 412 -15.86 -19.47 -28.10
C LYS A 412 -17.31 -19.55 -27.63
N LYS A 413 -17.54 -19.47 -26.33
CA LYS A 413 -18.89 -19.43 -25.76
C LYS A 413 -19.70 -18.25 -26.31
N GLY A 414 -19.10 -17.07 -26.41
CA GLY A 414 -19.78 -15.89 -26.98
C GLY A 414 -20.20 -16.07 -28.44
N LEU A 415 -19.42 -16.79 -29.25
CA LEU A 415 -19.77 -17.12 -30.63
C LEU A 415 -20.91 -18.17 -30.68
N GLU A 416 -20.86 -19.20 -29.83
CA GLU A 416 -21.90 -20.23 -29.71
C GLU A 416 -23.25 -19.63 -29.27
N ASP A 417 -23.24 -18.77 -28.26
CA ASP A 417 -24.44 -18.08 -27.75
C ASP A 417 -25.10 -17.21 -28.86
N ARG A 418 -24.31 -16.63 -29.77
CA ARG A 418 -24.83 -15.85 -30.91
C ARG A 418 -25.32 -16.70 -32.06
N ALA A 419 -24.64 -17.81 -32.35
CA ALA A 419 -25.08 -18.77 -33.36
C ALA A 419 -26.43 -19.39 -32.98
N THR A 420 -26.66 -19.65 -31.69
CA THR A 420 -27.91 -20.23 -31.16
C THR A 420 -29.05 -19.22 -31.04
N ALA A 421 -28.76 -17.93 -30.85
CA ALA A 421 -29.79 -16.89 -30.75
C ALA A 421 -30.52 -16.58 -32.09
N GLY A 422 -29.95 -16.99 -33.24
CA GLY A 422 -30.48 -16.69 -34.57
C GLY A 422 -30.42 -15.19 -34.94
N PRO A 423 -30.64 -14.80 -36.21
CA PRO A 423 -30.73 -13.40 -36.59
C PRO A 423 -31.94 -12.75 -35.90
N ARG A 424 -31.70 -11.76 -35.03
CA ARG A 424 -32.76 -10.91 -34.48
C ARG A 424 -33.37 -10.11 -35.61
N VAL A 425 -34.51 -10.57 -36.12
CA VAL A 425 -35.36 -9.79 -37.03
C VAL A 425 -35.89 -8.60 -36.23
N THR A 426 -35.34 -7.41 -36.48
CA THR A 426 -35.93 -6.15 -36.02
C THR A 426 -37.30 -5.98 -36.68
N PRO A 427 -38.41 -5.86 -35.92
CA PRO A 427 -39.68 -5.48 -36.51
C PRO A 427 -39.53 -4.06 -37.06
N GLY A 428 -39.74 -3.90 -38.36
CA GLY A 428 -39.75 -2.58 -39.01
C GLY A 428 -40.79 -1.65 -38.37
N PRO A 429 -40.59 -0.33 -38.47
CA PRO A 429 -41.50 0.65 -37.87
C PRO A 429 -42.89 0.48 -38.48
N ARG A 430 -43.91 0.38 -37.63
CA ARG A 430 -45.32 0.49 -38.02
C ARG A 430 -45.76 1.94 -38.02
#